data_AF-A0A5C3KS29-F1
#
_entry.id   AF-A0A5C3KS29-F1
#
_cell.length_a   1.000
_cell.length_b   1.000
_cell.length_c   1.000
_cell.angle_alpha   90.00
_cell.angle_beta   90.00
_cell.angle_gamma   90.00
#
_symmetry.space_group_name_H-M   'P 1'
#
loop_
_entity.id
_entity.type
_entity.pdbx_description
1 polymer ?
#
loop_
_entity_poly.entity_id
_entity_poly.type
_entity_poly.pdbx_seq_one_letter_code
_entity_poly.pdbx_strand_id
1 'polypeptide(L)' 'NSWFKFRKIYRVVFAIQQVSGWTWDDETGASITPDSANSWDSYVCHRPEAKPFRKKGWTYLHKVAELMPNNVTGANV' A
#
# COMPACT_ATOMS: atom_id res chain seq x y z
N ASN A 1 -17.14 7.82 11.59
CA ASN A 1 -15.98 7.07 12.13
C ASN A 1 -14.91 6.84 11.05
N SER A 2 -14.28 7.91 10.55
CA SER A 2 -13.43 7.88 9.34
C SER A 2 -12.02 7.30 9.59
N TRP A 3 -11.54 7.38 10.84
CA TRP A 3 -10.24 6.84 11.26
C TRP A 3 -10.06 5.34 10.98
N PHE A 4 -11.08 4.53 11.26
CA PHE A 4 -11.03 3.09 11.02
C PHE A 4 -10.90 2.73 9.54
N LYS A 5 -11.50 3.53 8.65
CA LYS A 5 -11.37 3.35 7.19
C LYS A 5 -9.94 3.62 6.74
N PHE A 6 -9.34 4.72 7.21
CA PHE A 6 -7.96 5.06 6.91
C PHE A 6 -6.97 4.03 7.45
N ARG A 7 -7.17 3.58 8.69
CA ARG A 7 -6.34 2.52 9.29
C ARG A 7 -6.46 1.19 8.53
N LYS A 8 -7.64 0.86 8.01
CA LYS A 8 -7.83 -0.34 7.16
C LYS A 8 -7.05 -0.21 5.85
N ILE A 9 -7.16 0.93 5.16
CA ILE A 9 -6.41 1.21 3.93
C ILE A 9 -4.91 1.18 4.18
N TYR A 10 -4.43 1.84 5.25
CA TYR A 10 -3.02 1.81 5.65
C TYR A 10 -2.50 0.38 5.79
N ARG A 11 -3.24 -0.52 6.44
CA ARG A 11 -2.83 -1.93 6.58
C ARG A 11 -2.75 -2.66 5.24
N VAL A 12 -3.63 -2.34 4.29
CA VAL A 12 -3.60 -2.92 2.93
C VAL A 12 -2.35 -2.44 2.20
N VAL A 13 -2.08 -1.13 2.20
CA VAL A 13 -0.90 -0.53 1.57
C VAL A 13 0.39 -1.00 2.22
N PHE A 14 0.44 -1.02 3.55
CA PHE A 14 1.58 -1.53 4.30
C PHE A 14 1.86 -3.00 3.94
N ALA A 15 0.82 -3.83 3.83
CA ALA A 15 1.02 -5.22 3.43
C ALA A 15 1.48 -5.38 1.97
N ILE A 16 1.08 -4.47 1.07
CA ILE A 16 1.60 -4.41 -0.30
C ILE A 16 3.11 -4.08 -0.28
N GLN A 17 3.54 -3.13 0.56
CA GLN A 17 4.96 -2.79 0.72
C GLN A 17 5.81 -3.93 1.29
N GLN A 18 5.22 -4.83 2.07
CA GLN A 18 5.90 -6.02 2.58
C GLN A 18 6.11 -7.11 1.52
N VAL A 19 5.46 -7.01 0.35
CA VAL A 19 5.67 -7.97 -0.73
C VAL A 19 7.01 -7.66 -1.42
N SER A 20 7.97 -8.57 -1.27
CA SER A 20 9.27 -8.44 -1.94
C SER A 20 9.11 -8.36 -3.46
N GLY A 21 9.82 -7.40 -4.06
CA GLY A 21 9.79 -7.17 -5.51
C GLY A 21 8.73 -6.18 -5.97
N TRP A 22 7.92 -5.61 -5.07
CA TRP A 22 7.02 -4.51 -5.39
C TRP A 22 7.55 -3.20 -4.82
N THR A 23 7.41 -2.14 -5.61
CA THR A 23 7.66 -0.77 -5.18
C THR A 23 6.34 -0.07 -4.96
N TRP A 24 6.26 0.67 -3.86
CA TRP A 24 5.14 1.54 -3.57
C TRP A 24 5.53 2.99 -3.82
N ASP A 25 4.64 3.71 -4.46
CA ASP A 25 4.74 5.12 -4.75
C ASP A 25 3.45 5.82 -4.29
N ASP A 26 3.58 6.96 -3.62
CA ASP A 26 2.43 7.65 -3.03
C ASP A 26 1.51 8.31 -4.06
N GLU A 27 2.02 8.60 -5.26
CA GLU A 27 1.26 9.21 -6.35
C GLU A 27 0.70 8.15 -7.31
N THR A 28 1.52 7.18 -7.68
CA THR A 28 1.18 6.16 -8.69
C THR A 28 0.69 4.83 -8.10
N GLY A 29 0.95 4.55 -6.82
CA GLY A 29 0.47 3.38 -6.08
C GLY A 29 1.49 2.24 -6.05
N ALA A 30 1.00 0.99 -6.03
CA ALA A 30 1.87 -0.15 -6.23
C ALA A 30 2.36 -0.13 -7.68
N SER A 31 3.62 0.24 -7.92
CA SER A 31 4.21 0.37 -9.25
C SER A 31 4.42 -1.00 -9.90
N ILE A 32 3.31 -1.69 -10.19
CA ILE A 32 3.29 -3.06 -10.68
C ILE A 32 3.71 -3.08 -12.14
N THR A 33 4.93 -3.56 -12.36
CA THR A 33 5.50 -3.85 -13.68
C THR A 33 4.75 -5.01 -14.36
N PRO A 34 4.84 -5.14 -15.70
CA PRO A 34 4.25 -6.28 -16.41
C PRO A 34 4.75 -7.64 -15.90
N ASP A 35 5.99 -7.72 -15.41
CA ASP A 35 6.58 -8.91 -14.82
C ASP A 35 5.91 -9.32 -13.49
N SER A 36 5.62 -8.33 -12.63
CA SER A 36 4.95 -8.53 -11.34
C SER A 36 3.42 -8.56 -11.43
N ALA A 37 2.85 -8.35 -12.62
CA ALA A 37 1.41 -8.30 -12.85
C ALA A 37 0.70 -9.62 -12.49
N ASN A 38 1.35 -10.76 -12.74
CA ASN A 38 0.79 -12.08 -12.44
C ASN A 38 0.69 -12.32 -10.92
N SER A 39 1.74 -11.92 -10.20
CA SER A 39 1.77 -11.95 -8.72
C SER A 39 0.74 -10.98 -8.12
N TRP A 40 0.56 -9.81 -8.73
CA TRP A 40 -0.44 -8.84 -8.30
C TRP A 40 -1.87 -9.37 -8.45
N ASP A 41 -2.18 -10.00 -9.59
CA ASP A 41 -3.51 -10.58 -9.82
C ASP A 41 -3.83 -11.69 -8.80
N SER A 42 -2.86 -12.58 -8.56
CA SER A 42 -2.94 -13.60 -7.52
C SER A 42 -3.16 -13.00 -6.13
N TYR A 43 -2.47 -11.91 -5.80
CA TYR A 43 -2.64 -11.21 -4.53
C TYR A 43 -4.02 -10.56 -4.39
N VAL A 44 -4.52 -9.90 -5.45
CA VAL A 44 -5.85 -9.29 -5.47
C VAL A 44 -6.96 -10.34 -5.37
N CYS A 45 -6.73 -11.55 -5.89
CA CYS A 45 -7.66 -12.67 -5.72
C CYS A 45 -7.88 -13.01 -4.23
N HIS A 46 -6.82 -12.98 -3.43
CA HIS A 46 -6.88 -13.20 -1.97
C HIS A 46 -7.28 -11.93 -1.20
N ARG A 47 -6.96 -10.75 -1.74
CA ARG A 47 -7.17 -9.44 -1.12
C ARG A 47 -7.78 -8.46 -2.11
N PRO A 48 -9.10 -8.53 -2.36
CA PRO A 48 -9.78 -7.65 -3.32
C PRO A 48 -9.70 -6.17 -2.94
N GLU A 49 -9.45 -5.88 -1.66
CA GLU A 49 -9.24 -4.54 -1.11
C GLU A 49 -8.01 -3.83 -1.69
N ALA A 50 -7.01 -4.59 -2.18
CA ALA A 50 -5.79 -4.06 -2.78
C ALA A 50 -5.99 -3.60 -4.22
N LYS A 51 -7.03 -4.09 -4.91
CA LYS A 51 -7.33 -3.82 -6.32
C LYS A 51 -7.23 -2.34 -6.74
N PRO A 52 -7.83 -1.37 -6.02
CA PRO A 52 -7.76 0.03 -6.42
C PRO A 52 -6.35 0.62 -6.32
N PHE A 53 -5.45 0.06 -5.50
CA PHE A 53 -4.12 0.59 -5.24
C PHE A 53 -3.07 0.18 -6.28
N ARG A 54 -3.45 -0.56 -7.32
CA ARG A 54 -2.55 -0.98 -8.41
C ARG A 54 -2.05 0.20 -9.25
N LYS A 55 -2.92 1.18 -9.50
CA LYS A 55 -2.64 2.35 -10.35
C LYS A 55 -3.03 3.66 -9.67
N LYS A 56 -3.34 3.58 -8.38
CA LYS A 56 -3.80 4.71 -7.60
C LYS A 56 -2.96 4.77 -6.34
N GLY A 57 -2.10 5.77 -6.30
CA GLY A 57 -1.43 6.18 -5.08
C GLY A 57 -2.43 6.59 -4.02
N TRP A 58 -1.92 6.68 -2.79
CA TRP A 58 -2.70 7.16 -1.68
C TRP A 58 -1.90 8.21 -0.94
N THR A 59 -2.08 9.47 -1.33
CA THR A 59 -1.39 10.64 -0.76
C THR A 59 -1.66 10.87 0.73
N TYR A 60 -2.66 10.21 1.31
CA TYR A 60 -2.90 10.21 2.75
C TYR A 60 -2.10 9.16 3.50
N LEU A 61 -1.33 8.30 2.81
CA LEU A 61 -0.52 7.27 3.43
C LEU A 61 0.43 7.87 4.45
N HIS A 62 1.21 8.89 4.06
CA HIS A 62 2.14 9.59 4.96
C HIS A 62 1.42 10.15 6.19
N LYS A 63 0.32 10.89 5.98
CA LYS A 63 -0.46 11.50 7.06
C LYS A 63 -1.01 10.46 8.04
N VAL A 64 -1.44 9.30 7.53
CA VAL A 64 -1.97 8.22 8.39
C VAL A 64 -0.82 7.49 9.07
N ALA A 65 0.32 7.32 8.41
CA ALA A 65 1.52 6.72 8.97
C ALA A 65 2.07 7.53 10.16
N GLU A 66 2.05 8.87 10.08
CA GLU A 66 2.41 9.77 11.19
C GLU A 66 1.48 9.61 12.40
N LEU A 67 0.21 9.32 12.15
CA LEU A 67 -0.80 9.10 13.20
C LEU A 67 -0.79 7.66 13.73
N MET A 68 -0.02 6.76 13.13
CA MET A 68 0.07 5.36 13.56
C MET A 68 1.12 5.23 14.66
N PRO A 69 0.76 4.71 15.86
CA PRO A 69 1.65 4.70 17.03
C PRO A 69 2.91 3.81 16.87
N ASN A 70 3.05 3.06 15.79
CA ASN A 70 4.13 2.09 15.56
C ASN A 70 4.95 2.36 14.30
N ASN A 71 4.82 3.52 13.64
CA ASN A 71 5.57 3.79 12.41
C ASN A 71 7.02 4.21 12.70
N VAL A 72 7.82 3.28 13.22
CA VAL A 72 9.26 3.27 12.98
C VAL A 72 9.49 2.56 11.65
N THR A 73 10.32 3.14 10.78
CA THR A 73 10.82 2.66 9.47
C THR A 73 10.13 3.35 8.28
N GLY A 74 10.81 4.11 7.42
CA GLY A 74 12.22 4.47 7.35
C GLY A 74 12.38 5.66 6.41
N ALA A 75 12.53 6.85 6.98
CA ALA A 75 13.19 7.95 6.32
C ALA A 75 14.60 7.99 6.92
N ASN A 76 15.51 7.20 6.36
CA ASN A 76 16.94 7.39 6.60
C ASN A 76 17.60 7.62 5.24
N VAL A 77 17.92 8.91 5.06
CA VAL A 77 18.98 9.55 4.24
C VAL A 77 19.01 9.35 2.73
#